data_AF-A0A4R4MB30-F1
#
_entry.id   AF-A0A4R4MB30-F1
#
_cell.length_a   1.000
_cell.length_b   1.000
_cell.length_c   1.000
_cell.angle_alpha   90.00
_cell.angle_beta   90.00
_cell.angle_gamma   90.00
#
_symmetry.space_group_name_H-M   'P 1'
#
loop_
_entity.id
_entity.type
_entity.pdbx_description
1 polymer ?
#
loop_
_entity_poly.entity_id
_entity_poly.type
_entity_poly.pdbx_seq_one_letter_code
_entity_poly.pdbx_strand_id
1 'polypeptide(L)'
;MTMSRARIRWAAALAGTAVLAQAAPAQAQAPVEPTGAYLLMVAPEEGPVTAKTLWCGPDGGTLQAASRACAQLAAADGEVARIPAKEGPCTLEYAPVRVSADGKWRDRPRHFTRTYPNRCAAMRGTGGILFGE
;
A
#
# COMPACT_ATOMS: atom_id res chain seq x y z
N MET A 1 -79.63 42.66 20.47
CA MET A 1 -79.10 41.35 20.90
C MET A 1 -77.88 41.03 20.04
N THR A 2 -76.78 40.71 20.70
CA THR A 2 -75.41 40.52 20.23
C THR A 2 -75.23 39.26 19.38
N MET A 3 -74.28 39.30 18.42
CA MET A 3 -73.30 38.26 18.01
C MET A 3 -72.86 38.58 16.56
N SER A 4 -71.72 39.23 16.28
CA SER A 4 -70.31 38.80 16.35
C SER A 4 -69.95 37.63 15.41
N ARG A 5 -69.03 37.90 14.45
CA ARG A 5 -67.89 37.09 13.94
C ARG A 5 -67.63 37.43 12.45
N ALA A 6 -66.64 38.25 12.12
CA ALA A 6 -65.19 37.99 12.03
C ALA A 6 -64.74 37.55 10.62
N ARG A 7 -64.15 38.54 9.92
CA ARG A 7 -63.00 38.56 8.98
C ARG A 7 -62.51 37.22 8.39
N ILE A 8 -62.15 37.23 7.09
CA ILE A 8 -60.77 37.15 6.55
C ILE A 8 -60.82 36.82 5.04
N ARG A 9 -60.09 37.61 4.23
CA ARG A 9 -59.79 37.40 2.80
C ARG A 9 -58.59 36.43 2.65
N TRP A 10 -58.24 36.07 1.41
CA TRP A 10 -56.98 35.43 0.94
C TRP A 10 -56.98 33.88 1.00
N ALA A 11 -56.38 33.12 0.09
CA ALA A 11 -55.72 33.39 -1.19
C ALA A 11 -55.44 32.07 -1.94
N ALA A 12 -55.26 32.21 -3.25
CA ALA A 12 -54.39 31.49 -4.18
C ALA A 12 -54.03 30.00 -3.96
N ALA A 13 -54.35 29.21 -4.99
CA ALA A 13 -53.81 27.90 -5.26
C ALA A 13 -52.27 27.92 -5.44
N LEU A 14 -51.58 26.96 -4.85
CA LEU A 14 -50.21 26.60 -5.21
C LEU A 14 -50.11 25.07 -5.33
N ALA A 15 -50.01 24.60 -6.57
CA ALA A 15 -49.63 23.24 -6.90
C ALA A 15 -48.13 23.06 -6.60
N GLY A 16 -47.81 22.32 -5.54
CA GLY A 16 -46.44 21.95 -5.21
C GLY A 16 -46.04 20.67 -5.93
N THR A 17 -45.17 20.77 -6.94
CA THR A 17 -44.45 19.62 -7.52
C THR A 17 -43.33 19.21 -6.58
N ALA A 18 -43.50 18.09 -5.87
CA ALA A 18 -42.46 17.48 -5.06
C ALA A 18 -41.42 16.82 -5.98
N VAL A 19 -40.21 17.38 -6.04
CA VAL A 19 -39.05 16.73 -6.67
C VAL A 19 -38.49 15.73 -5.67
N LEU A 20 -38.74 14.43 -5.90
CA LEU A 20 -38.10 13.35 -5.16
C LEU A 20 -36.65 13.22 -5.65
N ALA A 21 -35.71 13.77 -4.89
CA ALA A 21 -34.29 13.51 -5.08
C ALA A 21 -33.99 12.04 -4.69
N GLN A 22 -33.76 11.20 -5.69
CA GLN A 22 -33.40 9.80 -5.48
C GLN A 22 -31.93 9.74 -5.04
N ALA A 23 -31.69 9.50 -3.74
CA ALA A 23 -30.35 9.20 -3.25
C ALA A 23 -29.95 7.80 -3.75
N ALA A 24 -29.14 7.74 -4.80
CA ALA A 24 -28.56 6.49 -5.26
C ALA A 24 -27.62 5.95 -4.17
N PRO A 25 -27.65 4.64 -3.85
CA PRO A 25 -26.72 4.05 -2.90
C PRO A 25 -25.30 4.15 -3.46
N ALA A 26 -24.38 4.73 -2.68
CA ALA A 26 -22.96 4.69 -2.99
C ALA A 26 -22.49 3.23 -2.92
N GLN A 27 -22.20 2.62 -4.08
CA GLN A 27 -21.60 1.30 -4.11
C GLN A 27 -20.15 1.39 -3.63
N ALA A 28 -19.88 0.92 -2.42
CA ALA A 28 -18.51 0.71 -1.96
C ALA A 28 -17.88 -0.42 -2.78
N GLN A 29 -16.82 -0.13 -3.54
CA GLN A 29 -16.04 -1.19 -4.17
C GLN A 29 -15.45 -2.11 -3.08
N ALA A 30 -15.56 -3.42 -3.28
CA ALA A 30 -14.88 -4.38 -2.41
C ALA A 30 -13.37 -4.09 -2.40
N PRO A 31 -12.69 -4.21 -1.23
CA PRO A 31 -11.25 -4.05 -1.15
C PRO A 31 -10.57 -4.99 -2.15
N VAL A 32 -9.74 -4.44 -3.03
CA VAL A 32 -8.88 -5.25 -3.90
C VAL A 32 -7.77 -5.83 -3.03
N GLU A 33 -7.78 -7.14 -2.81
CA GLU A 33 -6.68 -7.82 -2.12
C GLU A 33 -5.39 -7.67 -2.93
N PRO A 34 -4.29 -7.23 -2.30
CA PRO A 34 -3.03 -7.07 -2.99
C PRO A 34 -2.48 -8.43 -3.43
N THR A 35 -1.96 -8.48 -4.65
CA THR A 35 -1.20 -9.63 -5.17
C THR A 35 -0.03 -9.98 -4.26
N GLY A 36 0.61 -8.96 -3.67
CA GLY A 36 1.72 -9.15 -2.76
C GLY A 36 1.69 -8.12 -1.62
N ALA A 37 2.08 -8.56 -0.43
CA ALA A 37 2.20 -7.70 0.74
C ALA A 37 3.44 -8.12 1.52
N TYR A 38 4.38 -7.20 1.74
CA TYR A 38 5.64 -7.47 2.43
C TYR A 38 5.99 -6.39 3.45
N LEU A 39 6.55 -6.82 4.56
CA LEU A 39 7.38 -6.02 5.45
C LEU A 39 8.85 -6.28 5.11
N LEU A 40 9.56 -5.24 4.71
CA LEU A 40 10.96 -5.27 4.34
C LEU A 40 11.77 -4.64 5.47
N MET A 41 12.67 -5.41 6.08
CA MET A 41 13.50 -4.94 7.19
C MET A 41 14.98 -4.96 6.84
N VAL A 42 15.71 -3.97 7.34
CA VAL A 42 17.17 -3.90 7.32
C VAL A 42 17.63 -3.66 8.75
N ALA A 43 18.31 -4.65 9.34
CA ALA A 43 18.83 -4.62 10.70
C ALA A 43 20.36 -4.67 10.68
N PRO A 44 21.06 -3.55 10.92
CA PRO A 44 22.50 -3.57 11.15
C PRO A 44 22.84 -4.28 12.48
N GLU A 45 24.10 -4.68 12.66
CA GLU A 45 24.57 -5.19 13.96
C GLU A 45 24.52 -4.11 15.05
N GLU A 46 24.82 -2.86 14.67
CA GLU A 46 24.76 -1.69 15.54
C GLU A 46 23.92 -0.59 14.88
N GLY A 47 23.02 0.03 15.66
CA GLY A 47 22.16 1.12 15.20
C GLY A 47 20.70 0.73 14.93
N PRO A 48 19.91 1.65 14.34
CA PRO A 48 18.47 1.48 14.21
C PRO A 48 18.10 0.50 13.09
N VAL A 49 17.08 -0.32 13.35
CA VAL A 49 16.42 -1.14 12.33
C VAL A 49 15.51 -0.26 11.48
N THR A 50 15.58 -0.42 10.16
CA THR A 50 14.67 0.25 9.22
C THR A 50 13.64 -0.73 8.69
N ALA A 51 12.38 -0.30 8.58
CA ALA A 51 11.29 -1.09 8.03
C ALA A 51 10.54 -0.32 6.95
N LYS A 52 10.19 -1.00 5.85
CA LYS A 52 9.37 -0.47 4.76
C LYS A 52 8.26 -1.44 4.43
N THR A 53 7.06 -0.93 4.13
CA THR A 53 5.94 -1.73 3.63
C THR A 53 5.91 -1.68 2.11
N LEU A 54 5.52 -2.80 1.50
CA LEU A 54 5.30 -2.92 0.07
C LEU A 54 4.00 -3.66 -0.19
N TRP A 55 3.14 -3.05 -0.98
CA TRP A 55 1.91 -3.64 -1.52
C TRP A 55 2.04 -3.70 -3.03
N CYS A 56 1.59 -4.80 -3.64
CA CYS A 56 1.58 -4.99 -5.08
C CYS A 56 0.16 -5.29 -5.57
N GLY A 57 -0.33 -4.51 -6.54
CA GLY A 57 -1.68 -4.59 -7.09
C GLY A 57 -2.80 -4.15 -6.13
N PRO A 58 -3.00 -2.84 -5.87
CA PRO A 58 -2.26 -1.69 -6.42
C PRO A 58 -0.89 -1.49 -5.74
N ASP A 59 0.07 -0.97 -6.49
CA ASP A 59 1.44 -0.80 -6.01
C ASP A 59 1.54 0.37 -5.03
N GLY A 60 2.12 0.15 -3.85
CA GLY A 60 2.24 1.20 -2.82
C GLY A 60 2.97 0.74 -1.56
N GLY A 61 2.79 1.51 -0.49
CA GLY A 61 3.48 1.32 0.79
C GLY A 61 4.51 2.42 1.06
N THR A 62 5.36 2.22 2.06
CA THR A 62 6.40 3.20 2.42
C THR A 62 7.69 3.04 1.61
N LEU A 63 7.84 1.96 0.83
CA LEU A 63 8.93 1.84 -0.14
C LEU A 63 8.70 2.78 -1.33
N GLN A 64 9.53 3.82 -1.45
CA GLN A 64 9.42 4.83 -2.51
C GLN A 64 9.40 4.23 -3.94
N ALA A 65 10.15 3.14 -4.17
CA ALA A 65 10.23 2.46 -5.44
C ALA A 65 9.21 1.31 -5.60
N ALA A 66 8.03 1.40 -4.99
CA ALA A 66 7.04 0.32 -4.92
C ALA A 66 6.77 -0.36 -6.28
N SER A 67 6.49 0.39 -7.33
CA SER A 67 6.20 -0.19 -8.65
C SER A 67 7.37 -1.00 -9.23
N ARG A 68 8.61 -0.50 -9.08
CA ARG A 68 9.81 -1.25 -9.52
C ARG A 68 10.04 -2.50 -8.67
N ALA A 69 9.78 -2.41 -7.36
CA ALA A 69 9.90 -3.54 -6.45
C ALA A 69 8.86 -4.63 -6.76
N CYS A 70 7.62 -4.25 -7.07
CA CYS A 70 6.56 -5.16 -7.48
C CYS A 70 6.87 -5.85 -8.81
N ALA A 71 7.40 -5.13 -9.80
CA ALA A 71 7.86 -5.74 -11.04
C ALA A 71 9.00 -6.76 -10.80
N GLN A 72 9.94 -6.44 -9.91
CA GLN A 72 11.03 -7.34 -9.54
C GLN A 72 10.54 -8.61 -8.85
N LEU A 73 9.60 -8.48 -7.90
CA LEU A 73 8.97 -9.63 -7.23
C LEU A 73 8.12 -10.44 -8.20
N ALA A 74 7.40 -9.81 -9.12
CA ALA A 74 6.59 -10.50 -10.12
C ALA A 74 7.44 -11.40 -11.03
N ALA A 75 8.63 -10.93 -11.45
CA ALA A 75 9.58 -11.73 -12.23
C ALA A 75 10.14 -12.94 -11.44
N ALA A 76 10.04 -12.92 -10.12
CA ALA A 76 10.55 -13.95 -9.22
C ALA A 76 9.43 -14.73 -8.48
N ASP A 77 8.17 -14.64 -8.92
CA ASP A 77 7.01 -15.26 -8.26
C ASP A 77 6.87 -14.93 -6.76
N GLY A 78 7.26 -13.71 -6.39
CA GLY A 78 7.29 -13.20 -5.03
C GLY A 78 8.40 -13.78 -4.15
N GLU A 79 9.35 -14.53 -4.71
CA GLU A 79 10.43 -15.17 -3.97
C GLU A 79 11.72 -14.36 -4.08
N VAL A 80 12.06 -13.64 -3.00
CA VAL A 80 13.25 -12.77 -2.97
C VAL A 80 14.55 -13.54 -3.26
N ALA A 81 14.64 -14.81 -2.85
CA ALA A 81 15.80 -15.64 -3.13
C ALA A 81 16.01 -15.97 -4.62
N ARG A 82 14.97 -15.85 -5.46
CA ARG A 82 15.03 -16.07 -6.91
C ARG A 82 15.39 -14.80 -7.69
N ILE A 83 15.47 -13.65 -7.02
CA ILE A 83 15.85 -12.40 -7.65
C ILE A 83 17.36 -12.43 -7.96
N PRO A 84 17.78 -12.22 -9.22
CA PRO A 84 19.19 -12.19 -9.56
C PRO A 84 19.88 -10.99 -8.92
N ALA A 85 21.14 -11.18 -8.54
CA ALA A 85 21.96 -10.09 -8.06
C ALA A 85 22.20 -9.03 -9.15
N LYS A 86 22.32 -7.77 -8.75
CA LYS A 86 22.67 -6.66 -9.64
C LYS A 86 24.19 -6.48 -9.68
N GLU A 87 24.75 -6.41 -10.89
CA GLU A 87 26.20 -6.29 -11.12
C GLU A 87 26.78 -4.90 -10.84
N GLY A 88 28.04 -4.87 -10.41
CA GLY A 88 28.84 -3.68 -10.11
C GLY A 88 29.38 -3.63 -8.66
N PRO A 89 30.17 -2.59 -8.34
CA PRO A 89 31.01 -2.61 -7.16
C PRO A 89 30.25 -2.30 -5.86
N CYS A 90 30.79 -2.86 -4.78
CA CYS A 90 30.60 -2.41 -3.41
C CYS A 90 31.97 -2.15 -2.79
N THR A 91 31.99 -1.26 -1.81
CA THR A 91 33.11 -1.11 -0.90
C THR A 91 33.25 -2.38 -0.03
N LEU A 92 34.47 -2.60 0.50
CA LEU A 92 34.84 -3.82 1.23
C LEU A 92 34.78 -3.66 2.76
N GLU A 93 34.20 -2.57 3.25
CA GLU A 93 33.91 -2.38 4.67
C GLU A 93 33.03 -3.52 5.18
N TYR A 94 33.39 -4.02 6.35
CA TYR A 94 32.61 -5.03 7.04
C TYR A 94 31.75 -4.33 8.09
N ALA A 95 30.49 -4.12 7.74
CA ALA A 95 29.45 -3.53 8.58
C ALA A 95 28.15 -4.32 8.35
N PRO A 96 28.04 -5.52 8.93
CA PRO A 96 27.04 -6.49 8.51
C PRO A 96 25.61 -5.99 8.71
N VAL A 97 24.74 -6.34 7.76
CA VAL A 97 23.31 -6.08 7.85
C VAL A 97 22.54 -7.37 7.59
N ARG A 98 21.54 -7.63 8.43
CA ARG A 98 20.54 -8.66 8.20
C ARG A 98 19.33 -8.02 7.52
N VAL A 99 18.98 -8.51 6.34
CA VAL A 99 17.75 -8.09 5.65
C VAL A 99 16.70 -9.18 5.76
N SER A 100 15.43 -8.80 5.91
CA SER A 100 14.30 -9.72 5.82
C SER A 100 13.16 -9.19 4.96
N ALA A 101 12.45 -10.08 4.30
CA ALA A 101 11.21 -9.80 3.60
C ALA A 101 10.16 -10.82 4.03
N ASP A 102 9.20 -10.36 4.81
CA ASP A 102 8.16 -11.16 5.44
C ASP A 102 6.81 -10.79 4.85
N GLY A 103 6.08 -11.74 4.27
CA GLY A 103 4.88 -11.39 3.54
C GLY A 103 4.13 -12.54 2.87
N LYS A 104 3.32 -12.18 1.87
CA LYS A 104 2.62 -13.11 0.99
C LYS A 104 2.70 -12.68 -0.47
N TRP A 105 2.59 -13.65 -1.36
CA TRP A 105 2.41 -13.45 -2.81
C TRP A 105 1.36 -14.43 -3.34
N ARG A 106 0.26 -13.92 -3.93
CA ARG A 106 -0.89 -14.71 -4.40
C ARG A 106 -1.36 -15.70 -3.33
N ASP A 107 -1.58 -15.17 -2.12
CA ASP A 107 -1.98 -15.88 -0.91
C ASP A 107 -1.04 -17.00 -0.42
N ARG A 108 0.17 -17.10 -0.99
CA ARG A 108 1.22 -17.97 -0.46
C ARG A 108 2.16 -17.19 0.44
N PRO A 109 2.43 -17.66 1.66
CA PRO A 109 3.46 -17.07 2.52
C PRO A 109 4.82 -17.05 1.83
N ARG A 110 5.54 -15.94 2.01
CA ARG A 110 6.90 -15.72 1.52
C ARG A 110 7.73 -15.20 2.68
N HIS A 111 8.87 -15.84 2.90
CA HIS A 111 9.84 -15.46 3.91
C HIS A 111 11.23 -15.47 3.29
N PHE A 112 12.02 -14.44 3.57
CA PHE A 112 13.41 -14.35 3.20
C PHE A 112 14.16 -13.66 4.32
N THR A 113 15.29 -14.22 4.72
CA THR A 113 16.23 -13.59 5.65
C THR A 113 17.64 -13.90 5.21
N ARG A 114 18.52 -12.89 5.17
CA ARG A 114 19.94 -13.09 4.88
C ARG A 114 20.81 -12.00 5.48
N THR A 115 21.98 -12.37 5.99
CA THR A 115 23.02 -11.43 6.40
C THR A 115 23.99 -11.20 5.25
N TYR A 116 24.37 -9.94 5.05
CA TYR A 116 25.35 -9.49 4.06
C TYR A 116 26.47 -8.72 4.73
N PRO A 117 27.69 -8.69 4.16
CA PRO A 117 28.85 -8.04 4.77
C PRO A 117 28.70 -6.51 4.92
N ASN A 118 27.87 -5.89 4.08
CA ASN A 118 27.48 -4.48 4.20
C ASN A 118 26.17 -4.20 3.45
N ARG A 119 25.64 -2.99 3.61
CA ARG A 119 24.37 -2.56 3.02
C ARG A 119 24.38 -2.55 1.49
N CYS A 120 25.50 -2.18 0.87
CA CYS A 120 25.66 -2.23 -0.57
C CYS A 120 25.50 -3.67 -1.10
N ALA A 121 26.17 -4.63 -0.45
CA ALA A 121 26.10 -6.04 -0.82
C ALA A 121 24.69 -6.61 -0.62
N ALA A 122 23.97 -6.18 0.43
CA ALA A 122 22.57 -6.57 0.64
C ALA A 122 21.68 -6.09 -0.50
N MET A 123 21.73 -4.78 -0.80
CA MET A 123 20.94 -4.17 -1.86
C MET A 123 21.21 -4.86 -3.21
N ARG A 124 22.48 -5.05 -3.59
CA ARG A 124 22.87 -5.67 -4.86
C ARG A 124 22.56 -7.16 -4.91
N GLY A 125 22.78 -7.88 -3.81
CA GLY A 125 22.45 -9.30 -3.69
C GLY A 125 20.96 -9.61 -3.86
N THR A 126 20.10 -8.61 -3.62
CA THR A 126 18.64 -8.69 -3.83
C THR A 126 18.19 -7.87 -5.06
N GLY A 127 19.05 -7.72 -6.05
CA GLY A 127 18.76 -7.08 -7.34
C GLY A 127 18.56 -5.56 -7.32
N GLY A 128 18.80 -4.89 -6.19
CA GLY A 128 19.01 -3.45 -6.12
C GLY A 128 17.81 -2.59 -5.72
N ILE A 129 16.61 -3.16 -5.58
CA ILE A 129 15.39 -2.37 -5.38
C ILE A 129 14.77 -2.60 -3.99
N LEU A 130 14.52 -3.85 -3.59
CA LEU A 130 13.80 -4.18 -2.35
C LEU A 130 14.39 -3.55 -1.08
N PHE A 131 15.72 -3.62 -0.93
CA PHE A 131 16.44 -3.08 0.23
C PHE A 131 17.27 -1.83 -0.11
N GLY A 132 16.85 -1.09 -1.14
CA GLY A 132 17.42 0.21 -1.49
C GLY A 132 17.01 1.33 -0.52
N GLU A 133 17.57 2.52 -0.74
CA GLU A 133 17.23 3.75 -0.03
C GLU A 133 15.81 4.25 -0.31
#